data_AF-A0AAD3T2T8-F1
#
_entry.id   AF-A0AAD3T2T8-F1
#
_cell.length_a   1.000
_cell.length_b   1.000
_cell.length_c   1.000
_cell.angle_alpha   90.00
_cell.angle_beta   90.00
_cell.angle_gamma   90.00
#
_symmetry.space_group_name_H-M   'P 1'
#
loop_
_entity.id
_entity.type
_entity.pdbx_description
1 polymer ?
#
loop_
_entity_poly.entity_id
_entity_poly.type
_entity_poly.pdbx_seq_one_letter_code
_entity_poly.pdbx_strand_id
1 'polypeptide(L)' 'MFVVPRGLVHFERNIGKGKALIFAAFTGQMPGTLSIAPTLFGAKPPTPDAVLSNAFQVGTGVVDEIKSKFSS' A
#
# COMPACT_ATOMS: atom_id res chain seq x y z
N MET A 1 9.58 -15.68 13.82
CA MET A 1 8.37 -15.02 14.38
C MET A 1 8.61 -13.53 14.36
N PHE A 2 7.62 -12.73 14.00
CA PHE A 2 7.69 -11.27 14.04
C PHE A 2 6.39 -10.73 14.64
N VAL A 3 6.44 -9.52 15.19
CA VAL A 3 5.28 -8.81 15.72
C VAL A 3 5.25 -7.44 15.06
N VAL A 4 4.12 -7.09 14.47
CA VAL A 4 3.86 -5.74 13.98
C VAL A 4 2.96 -5.05 15.00
N PRO A 5 3.44 -3.96 15.65
CA PRO A 5 2.58 -3.14 16.49
C PRO A 5 1.41 -2.55 15.69
N ARG A 6 0.26 -2.41 16.35
CA ARG A 6 -0.97 -1.91 15.71
C ARG A 6 -0.76 -0.54 15.09
N GLY A 7 -1.19 -0.38 13.83
CA GLY A 7 -1.15 0.89 13.10
C GLY A 7 0.19 1.21 12.42
N LEU A 8 1.22 0.37 12.59
CA LEU A 8 2.50 0.57 11.92
C LEU A 8 2.52 -0.03 10.52
N VAL A 9 3.17 0.70 9.61
CA VAL A 9 3.44 0.24 8.24
C VAL A 9 4.41 -0.94 8.29
N HIS A 10 4.10 -1.99 7.54
CA HIS A 10 4.93 -3.18 7.37
C HIS A 10 4.74 -3.74 5.96
N PHE A 11 5.64 -4.63 5.54
CA PHE A 11 5.58 -5.32 4.26
C PHE A 11 6.30 -6.67 4.34
N GLU A 12 5.88 -7.61 3.51
CA GLU A 12 6.53 -8.89 3.32
C GLU A 12 7.07 -9.01 1.89
N ARG A 13 8.30 -9.50 1.75
CA ARG A 13 8.91 -9.77 0.44
C ARG A 13 9.60 -11.14 0.43
N ASN A 14 9.19 -11.99 -0.51
CA ASN A 14 9.89 -13.25 -0.76
C ASN A 14 11.16 -13.01 -1.58
N ILE A 15 12.32 -13.26 -0.98
CA ILE A 15 13.64 -13.18 -1.65
C ILE A 15 14.18 -14.56 -2.07
N GLY A 16 13.47 -15.64 -1.75
CA GLY A 16 13.85 -17.01 -2.10
C GLY A 16 13.41 -17.40 -3.50
N LYS A 17 13.91 -18.55 -3.98
CA LYS A 17 13.58 -19.08 -5.32
C LYS A 17 12.25 -19.83 -5.38
N GLY A 18 11.71 -20.24 -4.24
CA GLY A 18 10.48 -21.04 -4.13
C GLY A 18 9.27 -20.24 -3.61
N LYS A 19 8.10 -20.87 -3.59
CA LYS A 19 6.89 -20.30 -2.97
C LYS A 19 7.09 -20.16 -1.46
N ALA A 20 6.71 -19.01 -0.90
CA ALA A 20 6.69 -18.75 0.53
C ALA A 20 5.25 -18.67 1.04
N LEU A 21 5.05 -19.02 2.31
CA LEU A 21 3.76 -18.96 3.00
C LEU A 21 3.98 -18.40 4.40
N ILE A 22 3.07 -17.52 4.84
CA ILE A 22 3.07 -16.94 6.19
C ILE A 22 1.69 -17.16 6.78
N PHE A 23 1.64 -17.57 8.06
CA PHE A 23 0.43 -17.56 8.87
C PHE A 23 0.47 -16.32 9.76
N ALA A 24 -0.53 -15.44 9.62
CA ALA A 24 -0.68 -14.25 10.45
C ALA A 24 -1.87 -14.43 11.40
N ALA A 25 -1.71 -13.96 12.63
CA ALA A 25 -2.77 -13.94 13.63
C ALA A 25 -2.96 -12.50 14.12
N PHE A 26 -4.22 -12.12 14.34
CA PHE A 26 -4.59 -10.79 14.80
C PHE A 26 -5.32 -10.91 16.14
N THR A 27 -5.12 -9.92 17.01
CA THR A 27 -5.74 -9.89 18.35
C THR A 27 -7.18 -9.39 18.34
N GLY A 28 -7.68 -8.88 17.21
CA GLY A 28 -9.05 -8.37 17.06
C GLY A 28 -9.83 -9.09 15.97
N GLN A 29 -11.14 -9.26 16.19
CA GLN A 29 -12.06 -9.91 15.25
C GLN A 29 -12.24 -9.15 13.92
N MET A 30 -12.03 -7.83 13.95
CA MET A 30 -12.07 -6.94 12.77
C MET A 30 -10.73 -6.19 12.69
N PRO A 31 -9.65 -6.86 12.30
CA PRO A 31 -8.33 -6.23 12.31
C PRO A 31 -8.21 -5.09 11.28
N GLY A 32 -8.95 -5.21 10.17
CA GLY A 32 -8.86 -4.28 9.04
C GLY A 32 -7.48 -4.35 8.36
N THR A 33 -7.43 -4.01 7.08
CA THR A 33 -6.17 -3.88 6.35
C THR A 33 -6.25 -2.66 5.45
N LEU A 34 -5.15 -1.91 5.35
CA LEU A 34 -5.04 -0.77 4.44
C LEU A 34 -3.79 -0.94 3.59
N SER A 35 -3.99 -1.20 2.31
CA SER A 35 -2.91 -1.31 1.34
C SER A 35 -2.57 0.08 0.81
N ILE A 36 -1.41 0.62 1.23
CA ILE A 36 -1.02 2.02 0.97
C ILE A 36 -1.13 2.40 -0.51
N ALA A 37 -0.49 1.66 -1.41
CA ALA A 37 -0.42 2.07 -2.82
C ALA A 37 -1.81 2.05 -3.51
N PRO A 38 -2.63 1.00 -3.41
CA PRO A 38 -4.02 1.04 -3.90
C PRO A 38 -4.85 2.15 -3.24
N THR A 39 -4.69 2.39 -1.95
CA THR A 39 -5.45 3.43 -1.23
C THR A 39 -5.06 4.84 -1.65
N LEU A 40 -3.82 5.11 -2.05
CA LEU A 40 -3.38 6.44 -2.49
C LEU A 40 -3.57 6.66 -3.99
N PHE A 41 -3.24 5.66 -4.81
CA PHE A 41 -3.16 5.81 -6.27
C PHE A 41 -4.32 5.13 -7.02
N GLY A 42 -5.12 4.30 -6.35
CA GLY A 42 -6.30 3.61 -6.92
C GLY A 42 -7.62 3.94 -6.20
N ALA A 43 -7.64 4.98 -5.38
CA ALA A 43 -8.83 5.39 -4.62
C ALA A 43 -10.03 5.70 -5.53
N LYS A 44 -11.24 5.47 -5.01
CA LYS A 44 -12.52 5.83 -5.66
C LYS A 44 -13.35 6.66 -4.67
N PRO A 45 -13.52 7.98 -4.86
CA PRO A 45 -12.96 8.80 -5.96
C PRO A 45 -11.43 8.94 -5.89
N PRO A 46 -10.74 9.23 -7.02
CA PRO A 46 -9.29 9.39 -7.05
C PRO A 46 -8.80 10.52 -6.16
N THR A 47 -7.68 10.31 -5.46
CA THR A 47 -6.98 11.39 -4.75
C THR A 47 -6.49 12.43 -5.75
N PRO A 48 -6.69 13.74 -5.54
CA PRO A 48 -6.25 14.76 -6.50
C PRO A 48 -4.74 14.72 -6.78
N ASP A 49 -4.34 14.89 -8.03
CA ASP A 49 -2.91 14.81 -8.43
C ASP A 49 -2.07 15.87 -7.74
N ALA A 50 -2.61 17.06 -7.53
CA ALA A 50 -1.96 18.15 -6.80
C ALA A 50 -1.64 17.79 -5.34
N VAL A 51 -2.45 16.94 -4.71
CA VAL A 51 -2.21 16.48 -3.32
C VAL A 51 -1.05 15.50 -3.30
N LEU A 52 -1.05 14.52 -4.21
CA LEU A 52 0.00 13.51 -4.29
C LEU A 52 1.32 14.12 -4.77
N SER A 53 1.28 15.01 -5.76
CA SER A 53 2.48 15.70 -6.27
C SER A 53 3.15 16.55 -5.20
N ASN A 54 2.36 17.29 -4.39
CA ASN A 54 2.88 18.07 -3.29
C ASN A 54 3.40 17.18 -2.14
N ALA A 55 2.66 16.13 -1.77
CA ALA A 55 3.05 15.23 -0.69
C ALA A 55 4.34 14.44 -0.99
N PHE A 56 4.52 14.01 -2.24
CA PHE A 56 5.67 13.23 -2.67
C PHE A 56 6.78 14.09 -3.33
N GLN A 57 6.55 15.39 -3.49
CA GLN A 57 7.49 16.33 -4.11
C GLN A 57 7.94 15.91 -5.52
N VAL A 58 6.98 15.44 -6.33
CA VAL A 58 7.19 14.99 -7.71
C VAL A 58 6.26 15.72 -8.68
N GLY A 59 6.59 15.68 -9.98
CA GLY A 59 5.69 16.21 -11.01
C GLY A 59 4.41 15.38 -11.16
N THR A 60 3.32 16.00 -11.63
CA THR A 60 2.04 15.32 -11.86
C THR A 60 2.15 14.16 -12.84
N GLY A 61 3.03 14.25 -13.84
CA GLY A 61 3.28 13.14 -14.77
C GLY A 61 3.77 11.85 -14.08
N VAL A 62 4.54 11.96 -12.98
CA VAL A 62 4.95 10.79 -12.18
C VAL A 62 3.76 10.23 -11.38
N VAL A 63 2.91 11.11 -10.85
CA VAL A 63 1.68 10.70 -10.15
C VAL A 63 0.75 9.94 -11.11
N ASP A 64 0.55 10.47 -12.31
CA ASP A 64 -0.27 9.85 -13.36
C ASP A 64 0.29 8.48 -13.78
N GLU A 65 1.61 8.38 -13.95
CA GLU A 65 2.28 7.13 -14.25
C GLU A 65 2.01 6.08 -13.15
N ILE A 66 2.13 6.45 -11.87
CA ILE A 66 1.88 5.52 -10.76
C ILE A 66 0.39 5.15 -10.72
N LYS A 67 -0.53 6.12 -10.83
CA LYS A 67 -1.99 5.85 -10.86
C LYS A 67 -2.40 4.90 -11.98
N SER A 68 -1.75 4.97 -13.14
CA SER A 68 -2.02 4.05 -14.27
C SER A 68 -1.80 2.57 -13.93
N LYS A 69 -0.98 2.27 -12.91
CA LYS A 69 -0.75 0.90 -12.43
C LYS A 69 -1.86 0.38 -11.52
N PHE A 70 -2.76 1.25 -11.07
CA PHE A 70 -3.83 0.95 -10.11
C PHE A 70 -5.23 1.27 -10.65
N SER A 71 -5.35 1.89 -11.83
CA SER A 71 -6.63 2.05 -12.53
C SER A 71 -7.10 0.70 -13.08
N SER A 72 -8.17 0.14 -12.50
CA SER A 72 -8.99 -0.93 -13.10
C SER A 72 -10.12 -0.35 -13.91
#